data_AF-A0A7C8D395-F1
#
_entry.id   AF-A0A7C8D395-F1
#
_cell.length_a   1.000
_cell.length_b   1.000
_cell.length_c   1.000
_cell.angle_alpha   90.00
_cell.angle_beta   90.00
_cell.angle_gamma   90.00
#
_symmetry.space_group_name_H-M   'P 1'
#
loop_
_entity.id
_entity.type
_entity.pdbx_description
1 polymer ?
#
loop_
_entity_poly.entity_id
_entity_poly.type
_entity_poly.pdbx_seq_one_letter_code
_entity_poly.pdbx_strand_id
1 'polypeptide(L)' 'MVVQPLEFFWSHEPPFVRHPSPDVLDEFFDWLREQGVAKRSIPIPDRETGQWILFIYQHADRDALEAWVPSKQEG' A
#
# COMPACT_ATOMS: atom_id res chain seq x y z
N MET A 1 18.36 -2.86 11.02
CA MET A 1 16.94 -2.45 10.93
C MET A 1 16.33 -3.20 9.77
N VAL A 2 15.17 -3.82 9.97
CA VAL A 2 14.48 -4.61 8.94
C VAL A 2 13.45 -3.69 8.31
N VAL A 3 13.52 -3.48 7.00
CA VAL A 3 12.47 -2.78 6.26
C VAL A 3 11.28 -3.74 6.19
N GLN A 4 10.13 -3.36 6.76
CA GLN A 4 8.92 -4.13 6.60
C GLN A 4 8.33 -3.84 5.21
N PRO A 5 8.12 -4.87 4.37
CA PRO A 5 7.47 -4.68 3.07
C PRO A 5 5.97 -4.47 3.22
N LEU A 6 5.33 -3.98 2.16
CA LEU A 6 3.87 -3.97 2.04
C LEU A 6 3.33 -5.41 1.97
N GLU A 7 2.21 -5.65 2.64
CA GLU A 7 1.45 -6.89 2.51
C GLU A 7 0.32 -6.72 1.51
N PHE A 8 0.31 -7.52 0.44
CA PHE A 8 -0.69 -7.44 -0.63
C PHE A 8 -1.78 -8.52 -0.49
N PHE A 9 -3.04 -8.10 -0.56
CA PHE A 9 -4.22 -8.97 -0.48
C PHE A 9 -4.96 -9.02 -1.81
N TRP A 10 -4.33 -9.65 -2.82
CA TRP A 10 -4.86 -9.72 -4.19
C TRP A 10 -6.14 -10.55 -4.35
N SER A 11 -6.41 -11.46 -3.41
CA SER A 11 -7.61 -12.30 -3.43
C SER A 11 -8.86 -11.58 -2.90
N HIS A 12 -8.70 -10.40 -2.28
CA HIS A 12 -9.81 -9.56 -1.85
C HIS A 12 -10.31 -8.70 -3.02
N GLU A 13 -11.62 -8.41 -3.05
CA GLU A 13 -12.22 -7.52 -4.04
C GLU A 13 -12.92 -6.34 -3.33
N PRO A 14 -12.43 -5.10 -3.48
CA PRO A 14 -11.24 -4.69 -4.24
C PRO A 14 -9.91 -5.08 -3.54
N PRO A 15 -8.81 -5.33 -4.28
CA PRO A 15 -7.52 -5.60 -3.67
C PRO A 15 -7.07 -4.48 -2.75
N PHE A 16 -6.34 -4.82 -1.69
CA PHE A 16 -5.75 -3.83 -0.80
C PHE A 16 -4.32 -4.20 -0.41
N VAL A 17 -3.60 -3.16 0.02
CA VAL A 17 -2.30 -3.28 0.67
C VAL A 17 -2.42 -2.92 2.13
N ARG A 18 -1.55 -3.51 2.96
CA ARG A 18 -1.52 -3.28 4.40
C ARG A 18 -0.10 -3.01 4.88
N HIS A 19 0.01 -2.11 5.85
CA HIS A 19 1.28 -1.81 6.53
C HIS A 19 0.99 -1.20 7.92
N PRO A 20 1.83 -1.44 8.95
CA PRO A 20 1.63 -0.83 10.27
C PRO A 20 1.84 0.69 10.28
N SER A 21 2.74 1.21 9.44
CA SER A 21 3.00 2.65 9.33
C SER A 21 2.09 3.33 8.30
N PRO A 22 1.32 4.38 8.68
CA PRO A 22 0.56 5.19 7.74
C PRO A 22 1.46 5.94 6.76
N ASP A 23 2.63 6.41 7.20
CA ASP A 23 3.55 7.20 6.37
C ASP A 23 4.05 6.38 5.17
N VAL A 24 4.26 5.06 5.37
CA VAL A 24 4.63 4.14 4.29
C VAL A 24 3.49 3.99 3.27
N LEU A 25 2.23 3.94 3.73
CA LEU A 25 1.09 3.89 2.82
C LEU A 25 0.81 5.22 2.12
N ASP A 26 1.09 6.35 2.77
CA ASP A 26 1.04 7.67 2.11
C ASP A 26 2.11 7.78 1.01
N GLU A 27 3.33 7.31 1.29
CA GLU A 27 4.39 7.25 0.27
C GLU A 27 3.98 6.34 -0.91
N PHE A 28 3.44 5.16 -0.61
CA PHE A 28 2.94 4.25 -1.63
C PHE A 28 1.74 4.84 -2.40
N PHE A 29 0.85 5.56 -1.71
CA PHE A 29 -0.27 6.27 -2.33
C PHE A 29 0.22 7.29 -3.35
N ASP A 30 1.27 8.06 -3.05
CA ASP A 30 1.83 9.03 -3.99
C ASP A 30 2.53 8.33 -5.15
N TRP A 31 3.33 7.30 -4.87
CA TRP A 31 3.99 6.51 -5.92
C TRP A 31 3.00 5.84 -6.88
N LEU A 32 1.89 5.28 -6.37
CA LEU A 32 0.81 4.73 -7.20
C LEU A 32 0.26 5.76 -8.19
N ARG A 33 0.19 7.05 -7.80
CA ARG A 33 -0.20 8.14 -8.71
C ARG A 33 0.76 8.27 -9.87
N GLU A 34 2.06 8.23 -9.58
CA GLU A 34 3.14 8.39 -10.56
C GLU A 34 3.16 7.21 -11.55
N GLN A 35 2.76 6.02 -11.10
CA GLN A 35 2.57 4.84 -11.94
C GLN A 35 1.24 4.82 -12.71
N GLY A 36 0.44 5.89 -12.64
CA GLY A 36 -0.84 5.99 -13.34
C GLY A 36 -2.01 5.26 -12.66
N VAL A 37 -1.84 4.81 -11.42
CA VAL A 37 -2.90 4.19 -10.60
C VAL A 37 -3.74 5.26 -9.91
N ALA A 38 -4.57 5.98 -10.66
CA ALA A 38 -5.36 7.10 -10.14
C ALA A 38 -6.52 6.69 -9.22
N LYS A 39 -7.14 5.53 -9.44
CA LYS A 39 -8.29 5.04 -8.66
C LYS A 39 -7.83 4.15 -7.51
N ARG A 40 -7.66 4.76 -6.35
CA ARG A 40 -7.25 4.15 -5.09
C ARG A 40 -7.85 4.90 -3.91
N SER A 41 -7.97 4.26 -2.75
CA SER A 41 -8.35 4.97 -1.53
C SER A 41 -7.16 5.77 -1.00
N ILE A 42 -7.43 6.74 -0.14
CA ILE A 42 -6.43 7.21 0.83
C ILE A 42 -6.08 6.07 1.81
N PRO A 43 -4.96 6.12 2.55
CA PRO A 43 -4.73 5.21 3.67
C PRO A 43 -5.82 5.35 4.73
N ILE A 44 -6.29 4.22 5.27
CA ILE A 44 -7.35 4.14 6.26
C ILE A 44 -6.89 3.23 7.40
N PRO A 45 -7.16 3.56 8.68
CA PRO A 45 -6.87 2.66 9.78
C PRO A 45 -7.75 1.40 9.70
N ASP A 46 -7.13 0.24 9.76
CA ASP A 46 -7.80 -1.05 9.90
C ASP A 46 -8.12 -1.29 11.38
N ARG A 47 -9.42 -1.36 11.68
CA ARG A 47 -9.93 -1.51 13.05
C ARG A 47 -9.72 -2.91 13.63
N GLU A 48 -9.54 -3.92 12.79
CA GLU A 48 -9.41 -5.31 13.24
C GLU A 48 -7.96 -5.63 13.61
N THR A 49 -7.01 -5.11 12.84
CA THR A 49 -5.58 -5.42 13.02
C THR A 49 -4.80 -4.31 13.70
N GLY A 50 -5.34 -3.09 13.75
CA GLY A 50 -4.62 -1.89 14.21
C GLY A 50 -3.56 -1.39 13.23
N GLN A 51 -3.47 -1.98 12.03
CA GLN A 51 -2.60 -1.53 10.94
C GLN A 51 -3.33 -0.49 10.07
N TRP A 52 -2.71 -0.11 8.96
CA TRP A 52 -3.31 0.74 7.94
C TRP A 52 -3.48 -0.03 6.64
N ILE A 53 -4.52 0.32 5.88
CA ILE A 53 -4.83 -0.29 4.60
C ILE A 53 -5.09 0.77 3.52
N LEU A 54 -4.80 0.40 2.27
CA LEU A 54 -5.13 1.19 1.08
C LEU A 54 -5.71 0.25 0.01
N PHE A 55 -6.88 0.59 -0.51
CA PHE A 55 -7.56 -0.16 -1.57
C PHE A 55 -7.14 0.32 -2.96
N ILE A 56 -6.99 -0.62 -3.90
CA ILE A 56 -6.68 -0.38 -5.30
C ILE A 56 -7.92 -0.73 -6.13
N TYR A 57 -8.55 0.27 -6.76
CA TYR A 57 -9.83 0.10 -7.46
C TYR A 57 -9.68 -0.05 -8.98
N GLN A 58 -8.45 -0.04 -9.50
CA GLN A 58 -8.16 -0.23 -10.91
C GLN A 58 -7.14 -1.33 -11.13
N HIS A 59 -7.10 -1.85 -12.35
CA HIS A 59 -6.04 -2.76 -12.76
C HIS A 59 -4.68 -2.07 -12.70
N ALA A 60 -3.70 -2.75 -12.13
CA ALA A 60 -2.31 -2.32 -12.00
C ALA A 60 -1.40 -3.53 -12.21
N ASP A 61 -0.15 -3.28 -12.60
CA ASP A 61 0.87 -4.31 -12.73
C ASP A 61 1.29 -4.81 -11.33
N ARG A 62 0.95 -6.06 -11.00
CA ARG A 62 1.21 -6.62 -9.67
C ARG A 62 2.70 -6.75 -9.39
N ASP A 63 3.48 -7.15 -10.39
CA ASP A 63 4.92 -7.39 -10.22
C ASP A 63 5.63 -6.06 -9.93
N ALA A 64 5.23 -4.98 -10.61
CA ALA A 64 5.74 -3.64 -10.34
C ALA A 64 5.37 -3.14 -8.93
N LEU A 65 4.15 -3.44 -8.47
CA LEU A 65 3.66 -3.05 -7.14
C LEU A 65 4.38 -3.82 -6.03
N GLU A 66 4.57 -5.13 -6.19
CA GLU A 66 5.26 -5.99 -5.21
C GLU A 66 6.77 -5.70 -5.15
N ALA A 67 7.37 -5.17 -6.23
CA ALA A 67 8.77 -4.76 -6.24
C ALA A 67 9.03 -3.40 -5.56
N TRP A 68 7.97 -2.65 -5.21
CA TRP A 68 8.12 -1.36 -4.54
C TRP A 68 8.67 -1.52 -3.12
N VAL A 69 9.53 -0.57 -2.71
CA VAL A 69 10.12 -0.52 -1.37
C VAL A 69 10.01 0.89 -0.78
N PRO A 70 9.71 1.05 0.51
CA PRO A 70 9.58 2.36 1.15
C PRO A 70 10.92 3.08 1.26
N SER A 71 10.90 4.41 1.03
CA SER A 71 12.09 5.27 1.11
C SER A 71 12.44 5.64 2.55
N LYS A 72 11.44 5.78 3.43
CA LYS A 72 11.65 6.09 4.85
C LYS A 72 11.56 4.82 5.70
N GLN A 73 12.63 4.58 6.45
CA GLN A 73 12.70 3.53 7.46
C GLN A 73 12.02 4.01 8.74
N GLU A 74 11.29 3.13 9.43
CA GLU A 74 10.80 3.40 10.78
C GLU A 74 11.98 3.77 11.69
N GLY A 75 11.88 4.89 12.41
CA GLY A 75 12.85 5.37 13.40
C GLY A 75 12.43 5.00 14.82
#